data_AF-M1KL97-F1
#
_entry.id   AF-M1KL97-F1
#
_cell.length_a   1.000
_cell.length_b   1.000
_cell.length_c   1.000
_cell.angle_alpha   90.00
_cell.angle_beta   90.00
_cell.angle_gamma   90.00
#
_symmetry.space_group_name_H-M   'P 1'
#
loop_
_entity.id
_entity.type
_entity.pdbx_description
1 polymer ?
#
loop_
_entity_poly.entity_id
_entity_poly.type
_entity_poly.pdbx_seq_one_letter_code
_entity_poly.pdbx_strand_id
1 'polypeptide(L)'
;MPESLEMAIYMEGLHALPMDLEIRRHMESPCGRSELGIQAFVSNGRYLCLLFNRETLLAGMTLQKIRNRVYIRNVDTTGYGRGHARGFILSVLKTLAPGFCCCFSVPRSEYIFGGSSRNREKRIRGPGELLEYWIEVFESLYDDVHVWSNHYENISYPFKHIDEVVYFEDDPKEKLRRHFEGGLEEMFAALLCRADFASGSLVYGQSRGDDVCSVVETSIGDVDGMEAMLRTLDFSSISKARRSTKKFICEFELAVEYFQGQGAVRPKKNEEAFAVMNATNKS
;
A
#
# COMPACT_ATOMS: atom_id res chain seq x y z
N MET A 1 -42.09 -11.86 21.44
CA MET A 1 -41.40 -10.75 20.74
C MET A 1 -40.10 -11.30 20.20
N PRO A 2 -40.08 -11.79 18.95
CA PRO A 2 -38.89 -12.36 18.32
C PRO A 2 -38.12 -11.26 17.58
N GLU A 3 -37.52 -10.32 18.29
CA GLU A 3 -36.67 -9.27 17.68
C GLU A 3 -35.18 -9.62 17.73
N SER A 4 -34.79 -10.63 18.53
CA SER A 4 -33.37 -10.98 18.73
C SER A 4 -32.81 -12.02 17.75
N LEU A 5 -33.67 -12.74 17.02
CA LEU A 5 -33.22 -13.77 16.07
C LEU A 5 -33.10 -13.22 14.63
N GLU A 6 -33.95 -12.28 14.23
CA GLU A 6 -33.84 -11.63 12.90
C GLU A 6 -32.61 -10.72 12.80
N MET A 7 -32.20 -10.05 13.90
CA MET A 7 -30.94 -9.28 13.93
C MET A 7 -29.69 -10.17 13.89
N ALA A 8 -29.76 -11.40 14.44
CA ALA A 8 -28.63 -12.34 14.38
C ALA A 8 -28.45 -12.90 12.95
N ILE A 9 -29.55 -13.18 12.25
CA ILE A 9 -29.52 -13.66 10.86
C ILE A 9 -29.10 -12.56 9.88
N TYR A 10 -29.36 -11.28 10.18
CA TYR A 10 -28.88 -10.16 9.37
C TYR A 10 -27.37 -9.90 9.51
N MET A 11 -26.74 -10.37 10.60
CA MET A 11 -25.29 -10.25 10.85
C MET A 11 -24.49 -11.44 10.30
N GLU A 12 -25.13 -12.58 10.04
CA GLU A 12 -24.50 -13.77 9.43
C GLU A 12 -24.41 -13.71 7.88
N GLY A 13 -24.92 -12.64 7.25
CA GLY A 13 -25.00 -12.51 5.80
C GLY A 13 -24.06 -11.49 5.14
N LEU A 14 -23.24 -10.76 5.90
CA LEU A 14 -22.18 -9.91 5.35
C LEU A 14 -20.94 -10.76 5.10
N HIS A 15 -20.93 -11.52 4.01
CA HIS A 15 -19.69 -12.06 3.47
C HIS A 15 -18.77 -10.87 3.17
N ALA A 16 -17.78 -10.66 4.05
CA ALA A 16 -16.75 -9.66 3.84
C ALA A 16 -16.08 -9.94 2.49
N LEU A 17 -16.15 -8.98 1.58
CA LEU A 17 -15.54 -9.14 0.27
C LEU A 17 -14.01 -9.15 0.43
N PRO A 18 -13.30 -9.98 -0.34
CA PRO A 18 -11.86 -9.89 -0.46
C PRO A 18 -11.41 -8.45 -0.76
N MET A 19 -10.44 -7.96 -0.01
CA MET A 19 -9.95 -6.59 -0.05
C MET A 19 -9.52 -6.17 -1.46
N ASP A 20 -8.88 -7.08 -2.20
CA ASP A 20 -8.46 -6.86 -3.58
C ASP A 20 -9.64 -6.64 -4.54
N LEU A 21 -10.77 -7.34 -4.33
CA LEU A 21 -12.00 -7.14 -5.09
C LEU A 21 -12.64 -5.80 -4.77
N GLU A 22 -12.66 -5.38 -3.50
CA GLU A 22 -13.27 -4.10 -3.11
C GLU A 22 -12.44 -2.90 -3.60
N ILE A 23 -11.11 -2.97 -3.50
CA ILE A 23 -10.20 -1.98 -4.11
C ILE A 23 -10.46 -1.92 -5.62
N ARG A 24 -10.62 -3.09 -6.28
CA ARG A 24 -10.87 -3.16 -7.73
C ARG A 24 -12.17 -2.48 -8.10
N ARG A 25 -13.25 -2.73 -7.37
CA ARG A 25 -14.55 -2.06 -7.57
C ARG A 25 -14.45 -0.54 -7.47
N HIS A 26 -13.70 -0.02 -6.51
CA HIS A 26 -13.47 1.42 -6.40
C HIS A 26 -12.62 2.00 -7.54
N MET A 27 -11.78 1.18 -8.18
CA MET A 27 -10.94 1.58 -9.32
C MET A 27 -11.60 1.36 -10.68
N GLU A 28 -12.66 0.55 -10.77
CA GLU A 28 -13.33 0.24 -12.03
C GLU A 28 -14.04 1.47 -12.61
N SER A 29 -13.88 1.67 -13.92
CA SER A 29 -14.64 2.68 -14.65
C SER A 29 -16.12 2.27 -14.74
N PRO A 30 -17.05 3.21 -14.99
CA PRO A 30 -18.48 2.92 -15.12
C PRO A 30 -18.82 1.86 -16.20
N CYS A 31 -17.89 1.54 -17.09
CA CYS A 31 -18.04 0.52 -18.13
C CYS A 31 -17.42 -0.85 -17.78
N GLY A 32 -16.93 -1.06 -16.56
CA GLY A 32 -16.59 -2.39 -16.01
C GLY A 32 -15.40 -3.09 -16.65
N ARG A 33 -14.55 -2.39 -17.41
CA ARG A 33 -13.32 -2.94 -17.99
C ARG A 33 -12.11 -2.34 -17.29
N SER A 34 -11.45 -3.12 -16.43
CA SER A 34 -10.16 -2.76 -15.85
C SER A 34 -9.06 -3.68 -16.42
N GLU A 35 -8.03 -3.08 -17.01
CA GLU A 35 -6.78 -3.79 -17.38
C GLU A 35 -5.80 -3.89 -16.20
N LEU A 36 -6.23 -3.43 -15.02
CA LEU A 36 -5.41 -3.36 -13.82
C LEU A 36 -5.72 -4.54 -12.90
N GLY A 37 -4.65 -5.18 -12.42
CA GLY A 37 -4.72 -6.17 -11.35
C GLY A 37 -4.42 -5.53 -10.00
N ILE A 38 -5.13 -5.97 -8.96
CA ILE A 38 -4.86 -5.59 -7.57
C ILE A 38 -4.63 -6.86 -6.78
N GLN A 39 -3.65 -6.81 -5.88
CA GLN A 39 -3.50 -7.80 -4.82
C GLN A 39 -3.20 -7.10 -3.50
N ALA A 40 -3.76 -7.63 -2.41
CA ALA A 40 -3.55 -7.12 -1.07
C ALA A 40 -3.22 -8.28 -0.13
N PHE A 41 -2.17 -8.10 0.65
CA PHE A 41 -1.69 -9.08 1.62
C PHE A 41 -1.66 -8.46 3.02
N VAL A 42 -1.89 -9.28 4.04
CA VAL A 42 -1.79 -8.87 5.45
C VAL A 42 -0.93 -9.84 6.25
N SER A 43 -0.14 -9.31 7.18
CA SER A 43 0.55 -10.06 8.22
C SER A 43 0.70 -9.20 9.47
N ASN A 44 0.18 -9.68 10.61
CA ASN A 44 0.29 -8.98 11.91
C ASN A 44 -0.13 -7.49 11.87
N GLY A 45 -1.21 -7.17 11.14
CA GLY A 45 -1.72 -5.81 10.99
C GLY A 45 -0.90 -4.92 10.04
N ARG A 46 0.17 -5.43 9.42
CA ARG A 46 0.86 -4.81 8.29
C ARG A 46 0.25 -5.29 6.99
N TYR A 47 0.10 -4.39 6.04
CA TYR A 47 -0.49 -4.68 4.74
C TYR A 47 0.45 -4.27 3.61
N LEU A 48 0.43 -5.05 2.54
CA LEU A 48 1.05 -4.73 1.26
C LEU A 48 -0.03 -4.79 0.17
N CYS A 49 -0.37 -3.64 -0.39
CA CYS A 49 -1.27 -3.52 -1.53
C CYS A 49 -0.43 -3.23 -2.79
N LEU A 50 -0.69 -3.98 -3.86
CA LEU A 50 0.04 -3.91 -5.12
C LEU A 50 -0.92 -3.68 -6.28
N LEU A 51 -0.52 -2.78 -7.19
CA LEU A 51 -1.21 -2.50 -8.43
C LEU A 51 -0.35 -2.98 -9.61
N PHE A 52 -0.98 -3.70 -10.54
CA PHE A 52 -0.37 -4.26 -11.72
C PHE A 52 -1.12 -3.82 -12.98
N ASN A 53 -0.43 -3.76 -14.11
CA ASN A 53 -1.08 -4.02 -15.41
C ASN A 53 -0.79 -5.47 -15.84
N ARG A 54 -1.12 -5.82 -17.08
CA ARG A 54 -0.87 -7.16 -17.64
C ARG A 54 0.60 -7.59 -17.72
N GLU A 55 1.55 -6.68 -17.51
CA GLU A 55 2.97 -6.94 -17.77
C GLU A 55 3.88 -6.65 -16.57
N THR A 56 3.53 -5.66 -15.76
CA THR A 56 4.41 -5.07 -14.74
C THR A 56 3.65 -4.56 -13.52
N LEU A 57 4.31 -4.58 -12.37
CA LEU A 57 3.97 -3.77 -11.20
C LEU A 57 4.01 -2.26 -11.53
N LEU A 58 2.98 -1.55 -11.11
CA LEU A 58 2.79 -0.11 -11.35
C LEU A 58 2.98 0.72 -10.08
N ALA A 59 2.35 0.30 -8.99
CA ALA A 59 2.35 1.00 -7.71
C ALA A 59 2.27 -0.01 -6.56
N GLY A 60 2.76 0.42 -5.40
CA GLY A 60 2.73 -0.34 -4.16
C GLY A 60 2.44 0.58 -3.00
N MET A 61 1.71 0.09 -2.02
CA MET A 61 1.39 0.79 -0.78
C MET A 61 1.57 -0.17 0.38
N THR A 62 2.41 0.20 1.35
CA THR A 62 2.52 -0.51 2.63
C THR A 62 1.91 0.33 3.73
N LEU A 63 1.09 -0.30 4.56
CA LEU A 63 0.39 0.37 5.65
C LEU A 63 0.35 -0.51 6.90
N GLN A 64 0.20 0.11 8.06
CA GLN A 64 -0.02 -0.58 9.33
C GLN A 64 -1.38 -0.17 9.89
N LYS A 65 -2.19 -1.15 10.30
CA LYS A 65 -3.50 -0.94 10.90
C LYS A 65 -3.49 -1.40 12.35
N ILE A 66 -3.93 -0.52 13.25
CA ILE A 66 -4.15 -0.83 14.67
C ILE A 66 -5.57 -0.39 15.01
N ARG A 67 -6.48 -1.37 15.17
CA ARG A 67 -7.92 -1.12 15.34
C ARG A 67 -8.47 -0.30 14.16
N ASN A 68 -9.09 0.84 14.44
CA ASN A 68 -9.64 1.79 13.45
C ASN A 68 -8.54 2.69 12.82
N ARG A 69 -7.32 2.71 13.37
CA ARG A 69 -6.28 3.65 12.97
C ARG A 69 -5.36 3.05 11.91
N VAL A 70 -5.06 3.81 10.86
CA VAL A 70 -4.16 3.40 9.76
C VAL A 70 -2.98 4.36 9.65
N TYR A 71 -1.78 3.81 9.51
CA TYR A 71 -0.59 4.54 9.14
C TYR A 71 -0.13 4.10 7.75
N ILE A 72 -0.02 5.06 6.84
CA ILE A 72 0.55 4.84 5.52
C ILE A 72 2.07 4.94 5.66
N ARG A 73 2.74 3.78 5.63
CA ARG A 73 4.19 3.71 5.79
C ARG A 73 4.92 4.14 4.52
N ASN A 74 4.56 3.53 3.40
CA ASN A 74 5.18 3.82 2.11
C ASN A 74 4.14 3.80 0.99
N VAL A 75 4.29 4.70 0.03
CA VAL A 75 3.70 4.57 -1.30
C VAL A 75 4.78 4.78 -2.33
N ASP A 76 4.84 3.90 -3.31
CA ASP A 76 5.83 3.96 -4.38
C ASP A 76 5.22 3.62 -5.73
N THR A 77 5.83 4.13 -6.80
CA THR A 77 5.43 3.85 -8.19
C THR A 77 6.64 3.46 -9.03
N THR A 78 6.43 2.65 -10.06
CA THR A 78 7.50 2.23 -10.97
C THR A 78 7.69 3.18 -12.16
N GLY A 79 6.70 4.05 -12.43
CA GLY A 79 6.68 4.93 -13.60
C GLY A 79 6.18 4.27 -14.90
N TYR A 80 5.75 3.01 -14.88
CA TYR A 80 5.22 2.30 -16.07
C TYR A 80 3.71 2.47 -16.30
N GLY A 81 3.05 3.31 -15.50
CA GLY A 81 1.65 3.68 -15.65
C GLY A 81 1.40 5.07 -15.08
N ARG A 82 0.66 5.91 -15.81
CA ARG A 82 0.33 7.28 -15.39
C ARG A 82 -1.09 7.34 -14.85
N GLY A 83 -1.35 8.23 -13.90
CA GLY A 83 -2.70 8.57 -13.43
C GLY A 83 -3.35 7.58 -12.45
N HIS A 84 -2.84 6.36 -12.29
CA HIS A 84 -3.50 5.36 -11.44
C HIS A 84 -3.21 5.49 -9.94
N ALA A 85 -2.08 6.09 -9.55
CA ALA A 85 -1.61 6.08 -8.16
C ALA A 85 -2.60 6.71 -7.17
N ARG A 86 -3.20 7.87 -7.51
CA ARG A 86 -4.18 8.53 -6.62
C ARG A 86 -5.43 7.69 -6.45
N GLY A 87 -5.99 7.18 -7.55
CA GLY A 87 -7.16 6.29 -7.53
C GLY A 87 -6.90 5.02 -6.71
N PHE A 88 -5.70 4.44 -6.85
CA PHE A 88 -5.28 3.28 -6.08
C PHE A 88 -5.21 3.57 -4.56
N ILE A 89 -4.54 4.64 -4.15
CA ILE A 89 -4.45 5.05 -2.73
C ILE A 89 -5.85 5.29 -2.16
N LEU A 90 -6.68 6.08 -2.85
CA LEU A 90 -8.04 6.37 -2.43
C LEU A 90 -8.88 5.10 -2.29
N SER A 91 -8.74 4.16 -3.23
CA SER A 91 -9.48 2.89 -3.20
C SER A 91 -9.05 2.01 -2.03
N VAL A 92 -7.74 1.92 -1.74
CA VAL A 92 -7.22 1.20 -0.58
C VAL A 92 -7.76 1.79 0.73
N LEU A 93 -7.71 3.12 0.87
CA LEU A 93 -8.18 3.80 2.08
C LEU A 93 -9.70 3.71 2.26
N LYS A 94 -10.49 3.86 1.18
CA LYS A 94 -11.94 3.62 1.21
C LYS A 94 -12.29 2.19 1.62
N THR A 95 -11.54 1.22 1.10
CA THR A 95 -11.74 -0.19 1.42
C THR A 95 -11.48 -0.47 2.90
N LEU A 96 -10.49 0.20 3.52
CA LEU A 96 -10.18 0.04 4.93
C LEU A 96 -11.06 0.89 5.86
N ALA A 97 -11.66 1.96 5.33
CA ALA A 97 -12.48 2.94 6.04
C ALA A 97 -11.96 3.26 7.47
N PRO A 98 -10.71 3.74 7.62
CA PRO A 98 -10.21 4.07 8.95
C PRO A 98 -10.86 5.35 9.45
N GLY A 99 -11.25 5.42 10.73
CA GLY A 99 -11.71 6.68 11.32
C GLY A 99 -10.56 7.64 11.63
N PHE A 100 -9.33 7.13 11.67
CA PHE A 100 -8.11 7.93 11.76
C PHE A 100 -7.04 7.38 10.82
N CYS A 101 -6.51 8.22 9.96
CA CYS A 101 -5.39 7.86 9.09
C CYS A 101 -4.28 8.89 9.24
N CYS A 102 -3.02 8.46 9.14
CA CYS A 102 -1.90 9.36 9.11
C CYS A 102 -0.77 8.88 8.21
N CYS A 103 0.09 9.81 7.80
CA CYS A 103 1.33 9.51 7.12
C CYS A 103 2.41 10.53 7.51
N PHE A 104 3.67 10.12 7.37
CA PHE A 104 4.79 11.05 7.35
C PHE A 104 5.22 11.25 5.89
N SER A 105 4.77 12.36 5.31
CA SER A 105 5.07 12.74 3.94
C SER A 105 6.51 13.23 3.83
N VAL A 106 7.41 12.34 3.38
CA VAL A 106 8.79 12.69 3.05
C VAL A 106 9.11 12.18 1.65
N PRO A 107 9.73 12.98 0.77
CA PRO A 107 10.08 12.50 -0.57
C PRO A 107 11.29 11.58 -0.51
N ARG A 108 11.20 10.43 -1.19
CA ARG A 108 12.36 9.58 -1.52
C ARG A 108 12.26 9.11 -2.95
N SER A 109 13.41 8.77 -3.52
CA SER A 109 13.49 8.24 -4.88
C SER A 109 12.82 6.86 -4.99
N GLU A 110 12.94 6.03 -3.96
CA GLU A 110 12.44 4.65 -3.89
C GLU A 110 12.09 4.28 -2.44
N TYR A 111 10.98 3.56 -2.28
CA TYR A 111 10.55 2.97 -1.01
C TYR A 111 10.32 1.46 -1.12
N ILE A 112 9.69 1.04 -2.22
CA ILE A 112 9.24 -0.35 -2.44
C ILE A 112 9.92 -0.93 -3.67
N PHE A 113 10.06 -0.17 -4.76
CA PHE A 113 10.53 -0.71 -6.05
C PHE A 113 11.98 -0.34 -6.35
N GLY A 114 12.89 -1.30 -6.21
CA GLY A 114 14.32 -1.11 -6.45
C GLY A 114 14.66 -0.68 -7.87
N GLY A 115 15.54 0.31 -8.01
CA GLY A 115 16.03 0.82 -9.30
C GLY A 115 15.01 1.62 -10.12
N SER A 116 13.76 1.77 -9.63
CA SER A 116 12.69 2.49 -10.33
C SER A 116 12.96 3.99 -10.50
N SER A 117 13.80 4.60 -9.67
CA SER A 117 14.23 6.00 -9.82
C SER A 117 15.04 6.27 -11.09
N ARG A 118 15.60 5.22 -11.71
CA ARG A 118 16.29 5.31 -13.00
C ARG A 118 15.33 5.32 -14.19
N ASN A 119 14.06 4.99 -13.98
CA ASN A 119 13.03 5.15 -14.99
C ASN A 119 12.66 6.64 -15.10
N ARG A 120 12.93 7.25 -16.26
CA ARG A 120 12.66 8.67 -16.51
C ARG A 120 11.17 9.05 -16.46
N GLU A 121 10.30 8.07 -16.63
CA GLU A 121 8.85 8.26 -16.54
C GLU A 121 8.35 8.32 -15.08
N LYS A 122 9.17 7.91 -14.10
CA LYS A 122 8.84 8.02 -12.69
C LYS A 122 9.02 9.48 -12.24
N ARG A 123 7.91 10.13 -11.87
CA ARG A 123 7.94 11.46 -11.26
C ARG A 123 8.19 11.35 -9.76
N ILE A 124 9.33 11.87 -9.31
CA ILE A 124 9.64 12.06 -7.89
C ILE A 124 9.17 13.47 -7.50
N ARG A 125 8.22 13.56 -6.57
CA ARG A 125 7.70 14.85 -6.07
C ARG A 125 8.67 15.46 -5.07
N GLY A 126 8.79 16.78 -5.09
CA GLY A 126 9.48 17.53 -4.03
C GLY A 126 8.65 17.57 -2.72
N PRO A 127 9.21 18.07 -1.61
CA PRO A 127 8.52 18.13 -0.32
C PRO A 127 7.13 18.80 -0.38
N GLY A 128 7.06 20.01 -0.94
CA GLY A 128 5.80 20.78 -1.05
C GLY A 128 4.76 20.09 -1.93
N GLU A 129 5.15 19.69 -3.16
CA GLU A 129 4.24 18.96 -4.07
C GLU A 129 3.73 17.64 -3.48
N LEU A 130 4.56 16.94 -2.69
CA LEU A 130 4.15 15.70 -2.04
C LEU A 130 3.18 15.97 -0.88
N LEU A 131 3.41 17.05 -0.11
CA LEU A 131 2.50 17.46 0.94
C LEU A 131 1.12 17.83 0.39
N GLU A 132 1.06 18.69 -0.62
CA GLU A 132 -0.19 19.06 -1.30
C GLU A 132 -0.92 17.83 -1.82
N TYR A 133 -0.19 16.89 -2.44
CA TYR A 133 -0.75 15.63 -2.90
C TYR A 133 -1.39 14.80 -1.78
N TRP A 134 -0.78 14.75 -0.60
CA TRP A 134 -1.34 14.04 0.55
C TRP A 134 -2.54 14.76 1.17
N ILE A 135 -2.48 16.10 1.26
CA ILE A 135 -3.62 16.92 1.70
C ILE A 135 -4.82 16.63 0.80
N GLU A 136 -4.67 16.71 -0.52
CA GLU A 136 -5.74 16.43 -1.48
C GLU A 136 -6.31 15.01 -1.35
N VAL A 137 -5.46 14.00 -1.06
CA VAL A 137 -5.92 12.62 -0.84
C VAL A 137 -6.76 12.52 0.43
N PHE A 138 -6.34 13.19 1.50
CA PHE A 138 -7.00 13.14 2.80
C PHE A 138 -8.31 13.95 2.80
N GLU A 139 -8.31 15.14 2.20
CA GLU A 139 -9.53 15.96 2.03
C GLU A 139 -10.60 15.27 1.18
N SER A 140 -10.21 14.31 0.33
CA SER A 140 -11.15 13.50 -0.45
C SER A 140 -11.85 12.40 0.36
N LEU A 141 -11.41 12.14 1.60
CA LEU A 141 -11.83 10.98 2.39
C LEU A 141 -12.28 11.31 3.82
N TYR A 142 -11.76 12.39 4.40
CA TYR A 142 -11.95 12.71 5.81
C TYR A 142 -12.62 14.08 5.98
N ASP A 143 -13.39 14.21 7.06
CA ASP A 143 -14.06 15.46 7.41
C ASP A 143 -13.07 16.52 7.92
N ASP A 144 -12.04 16.07 8.64
CA ASP A 144 -11.01 16.91 9.24
C ASP A 144 -9.62 16.46 8.78
N VAL A 145 -8.84 17.41 8.27
CA VAL A 145 -7.45 17.20 7.85
C VAL A 145 -6.54 18.13 8.65
N HIS A 146 -5.53 17.54 9.28
CA HIS A 146 -4.55 18.26 10.08
C HIS A 146 -3.16 18.06 9.51
N VAL A 147 -2.37 19.13 9.50
CA VAL A 147 -1.04 19.14 8.89
C VAL A 147 -0.04 19.79 9.84
N TRP A 148 1.10 19.14 10.05
CA TRP A 148 2.25 19.75 10.71
C TRP A 148 3.47 19.69 9.79
N SER A 149 3.96 20.85 9.34
CA SER A 149 5.02 20.96 8.34
C SER A 149 5.78 22.27 8.44
N ASN A 150 7.07 22.26 8.09
CA ASN A 150 7.85 23.47 7.82
C ASN A 150 7.48 24.15 6.48
N HIS A 151 6.66 23.50 5.66
CA HIS A 151 6.26 23.93 4.32
C HIS A 151 4.77 24.34 4.25
N TYR A 152 4.12 24.52 5.40
CA TYR A 152 2.68 24.81 5.47
C TYR A 152 2.38 25.80 6.58
N GLU A 153 1.52 26.78 6.31
CA GLU A 153 1.21 27.85 7.26
C GLU A 153 0.11 27.45 8.25
N ASN A 154 -0.90 26.70 7.81
CA ASN A 154 -2.06 26.32 8.63
C ASN A 154 -1.77 25.06 9.44
N ILE A 155 -0.82 25.18 10.36
CA ILE A 155 -0.37 24.06 11.19
C ILE A 155 -1.47 23.67 12.19
N SER A 156 -1.79 22.37 12.25
CA SER A 156 -2.70 21.80 13.25
C SER A 156 -2.43 20.31 13.48
N TYR A 157 -3.00 19.76 14.55
CA TYR A 157 -2.89 18.35 14.91
C TYR A 157 -4.16 17.89 15.65
N PRO A 158 -4.54 16.60 15.54
CA PRO A 158 -5.81 16.09 16.07
C PRO A 158 -5.77 15.69 17.55
N PHE A 159 -4.60 15.78 18.20
CA PHE A 159 -4.40 15.30 19.57
C PHE A 159 -4.52 16.43 20.58
N LYS A 160 -5.24 16.20 21.68
CA LYS A 160 -5.29 17.13 22.82
C LYS A 160 -4.18 16.87 23.82
N HIS A 161 -3.81 15.60 23.96
CA HIS A 161 -2.81 15.15 24.93
C HIS A 161 -1.80 14.18 24.29
N ILE A 162 -0.58 14.14 24.84
CA ILE A 162 0.55 13.37 24.29
C ILE A 162 0.28 11.85 24.30
N ASP A 163 -0.52 11.37 25.24
CA ASP A 163 -0.93 9.96 25.38
C ASP A 163 -1.94 9.52 24.30
N GLU A 164 -2.58 10.46 23.59
CA GLU A 164 -3.44 10.16 22.45
C GLU A 164 -2.66 9.86 21.16
N VAL A 165 -1.36 10.21 21.14
CA VAL A 165 -0.48 10.00 20.00
C VAL A 165 -0.32 8.51 19.73
N VAL A 166 -0.60 8.11 18.49
CA VAL A 166 -0.33 6.76 18.03
C VAL A 166 1.12 6.63 17.60
N TYR A 167 1.77 5.60 18.11
CA TYR A 167 3.10 5.20 17.69
C TYR A 167 2.98 3.93 16.84
N PHE A 168 3.23 4.09 15.54
CA PHE A 168 3.35 3.00 14.60
C PHE A 168 4.82 2.59 14.47
N GLU A 169 5.03 1.37 14.02
CA GLU A 169 6.38 0.84 13.79
C GLU A 169 7.04 1.57 12.62
N ASP A 170 8.33 1.92 12.78
CA ASP A 170 9.11 2.72 11.83
C ASP A 170 8.60 4.16 11.63
N ASP A 171 7.59 4.58 12.40
CA ASP A 171 7.11 5.96 12.38
C ASP A 171 8.20 6.88 12.96
N PRO A 172 8.50 8.01 12.31
CA PRO A 172 9.45 8.99 12.84
C PRO A 172 9.18 9.41 14.30
N LYS A 173 7.90 9.42 14.72
CA LYS A 173 7.50 9.72 16.12
C LYS A 173 8.01 8.67 17.11
N GLU A 174 8.12 7.41 16.71
CA GLU A 174 8.60 6.32 17.59
C GLU A 174 10.04 6.57 18.04
N LYS A 175 10.88 7.14 17.17
CA LYS A 175 12.28 7.48 17.48
C LYS A 175 12.43 8.53 18.59
N LEU A 176 11.40 9.35 18.82
CA LEU A 176 11.40 10.38 19.86
C LEU A 176 10.77 9.88 21.17
N ARG A 177 9.89 8.87 21.10
CA ARG A 177 9.06 8.40 22.23
C ARG A 177 9.84 8.13 23.52
N ARG A 178 11.04 7.54 23.44
CA ARG A 178 11.81 7.13 24.63
C ARG A 178 12.60 8.25 25.30
N HIS A 179 12.78 9.38 24.61
CA HIS A 179 13.74 10.42 25.01
C HIS A 179 13.14 11.82 25.05
N PHE A 180 11.84 11.95 24.80
CA PHE A 180 11.18 13.24 24.70
C PHE A 180 10.41 13.56 25.97
N GLU A 181 10.85 14.61 26.67
CA GLU A 181 10.19 15.20 27.83
C GLU A 181 9.67 16.58 27.41
N GLY A 182 8.43 16.66 26.92
CA GLY A 182 7.83 17.90 26.44
C GLY A 182 6.37 17.72 25.98
N GLY A 183 5.75 18.79 25.49
CA GLY A 183 4.39 18.76 24.94
C GLY A 183 4.33 18.30 23.48
N LEU A 184 3.11 18.24 22.93
CA LEU A 184 2.85 17.81 21.55
C LEU A 184 3.56 18.69 20.51
N GLU A 185 3.50 20.01 20.69
CA GLU A 185 4.10 20.97 19.77
C GLU A 185 5.62 20.86 19.78
N GLU A 186 6.23 20.76 20.95
CA GLU A 186 7.67 20.58 21.06
C GLU A 186 8.10 19.22 20.47
N MET A 187 7.29 18.17 20.57
CA MET A 187 7.59 16.86 19.95
C MET A 187 7.60 16.98 18.43
N PHE A 188 6.59 17.62 17.84
CA PHE A 188 6.49 17.76 16.39
C PHE A 188 7.52 18.74 15.83
N ALA A 189 7.81 19.83 16.55
CA ALA A 189 8.90 20.74 16.22
C ALA A 189 10.25 20.01 16.27
N ALA A 190 10.55 19.28 17.34
CA ALA A 190 11.77 18.50 17.47
C ALA A 190 11.92 17.46 16.34
N LEU A 191 10.82 16.82 15.93
CA LEU A 191 10.81 15.89 14.80
C LEU A 191 11.27 16.58 13.52
N LEU A 192 10.68 17.73 13.19
CA LEU A 192 10.98 18.47 11.96
C LEU A 192 12.30 19.27 12.02
N CYS A 193 12.95 19.38 13.18
CA CYS A 193 14.31 19.92 13.27
C CYS A 193 15.39 18.86 12.99
N ARG A 194 15.07 17.57 13.00
CA ARG A 194 16.05 16.53 12.69
C ARG A 194 16.33 16.50 11.19
N ALA A 195 17.61 16.41 10.82
CA ALA A 195 18.05 16.42 9.42
C ALA A 195 17.40 15.30 8.58
N ASP A 196 17.07 14.15 9.17
CA ASP A 196 16.40 13.03 8.48
C ASP A 196 14.91 13.29 8.17
N PHE A 197 14.32 14.34 8.76
CA PHE A 197 12.88 14.61 8.75
C PHE A 197 12.52 16.07 8.44
N ALA A 198 13.50 16.96 8.31
CA ALA A 198 13.28 18.39 8.12
C ALA A 198 12.53 18.77 6.83
N SER A 199 12.61 17.92 5.81
CA SER A 199 11.85 18.03 4.55
C SER A 199 10.55 17.23 4.55
N GLY A 200 10.18 16.67 5.70
CA GLY A 200 8.98 15.86 5.89
C GLY A 200 7.79 16.68 6.37
N SER A 201 6.64 16.04 6.47
CA SER A 201 5.40 16.63 6.98
C SER A 201 4.51 15.55 7.58
N LEU A 202 3.88 15.84 8.71
CA LEU A 202 2.85 14.97 9.28
C LEU A 202 1.51 15.37 8.69
N VAL A 203 0.77 14.40 8.14
CA VAL A 203 -0.58 14.61 7.64
C VAL A 203 -1.50 13.63 8.33
N TYR A 204 -2.61 14.14 8.85
CA TYR A 204 -3.61 13.37 9.58
C TYR A 204 -4.99 13.61 8.98
N GLY A 205 -5.81 12.57 8.94
CA GLY A 205 -7.19 12.60 8.50
C GLY A 205 -8.06 11.93 9.55
N GLN A 206 -9.17 12.56 9.89
CA GLN A 206 -10.11 12.10 10.90
C GLN A 206 -11.54 12.20 10.39
N SER A 207 -12.29 11.10 10.53
CA SER A 207 -13.73 11.08 10.30
C SER A 207 -14.48 11.51 11.57
N ARG A 208 -15.56 12.27 11.42
CA ARG A 208 -16.38 12.77 12.54
C ARG A 208 -17.41 11.77 13.06
N GLY A 209 -17.54 10.60 12.43
CA GLY A 209 -18.47 9.54 12.83
C GLY A 209 -17.81 8.32 13.48
N ASP A 210 -18.61 7.52 14.18
CA ASP A 210 -18.29 6.12 14.53
C ASP A 210 -18.36 5.27 13.25
N ASP A 211 -17.50 5.55 12.27
CA ASP A 211 -17.41 4.71 11.10
C ASP A 211 -16.91 3.34 11.55
N VAL A 212 -17.82 2.37 11.44
CA VAL A 212 -17.51 0.96 11.65
C VAL A 212 -16.48 0.61 10.60
N CYS A 213 -15.22 0.49 11.04
CA CYS A 213 -14.13 0.08 10.17
C CYS A 213 -14.54 -1.21 9.47
N SER A 214 -14.50 -1.18 8.14
CA SER A 214 -14.91 -2.30 7.30
C SER A 214 -14.08 -3.53 7.67
N VAL A 215 -14.79 -4.63 7.92
CA VAL A 215 -14.18 -5.95 8.00
C VAL A 215 -14.01 -6.41 6.56
N VAL A 216 -12.79 -6.35 6.05
CA VAL A 216 -12.43 -6.86 4.72
C VAL A 216 -11.55 -8.09 4.87
N GLU A 217 -11.90 -9.17 4.18
CA GLU A 217 -11.06 -10.36 4.13
C GLU A 217 -9.80 -10.04 3.33
N THR A 218 -8.63 -10.29 3.88
CA THR A 218 -7.36 -10.01 3.20
C THR A 218 -6.51 -11.27 3.22
N SER A 219 -5.87 -11.58 2.09
CA SER A 219 -4.99 -12.75 1.98
C SER A 219 -3.83 -12.64 2.96
N ILE A 220 -3.57 -13.70 3.72
CA ILE A 220 -2.38 -13.78 4.57
C ILE A 220 -1.16 -13.98 3.66
N GLY A 221 -0.09 -13.22 3.89
CA GLY A 221 1.15 -13.34 3.12
C GLY A 221 2.40 -12.94 3.91
N ASP A 222 3.57 -13.30 3.40
CA ASP A 222 4.86 -12.84 3.93
C ASP A 222 5.14 -11.40 3.49
N VAL A 223 4.43 -10.44 4.11
CA VAL A 223 4.51 -9.01 3.78
C VAL A 223 5.95 -8.49 3.82
N ASP A 224 6.73 -8.89 4.84
CA ASP A 224 8.10 -8.43 5.02
C ASP A 224 9.03 -9.01 3.94
N GLY A 225 8.93 -10.32 3.66
CA GLY A 225 9.69 -10.98 2.59
C GLY A 225 9.33 -10.45 1.21
N MET A 226 8.05 -10.18 0.95
CA MET A 226 7.57 -9.57 -0.29
C MET A 226 8.17 -8.18 -0.49
N GLU A 227 8.09 -7.31 0.52
CA GLU A 227 8.65 -5.96 0.44
C GLU A 227 10.17 -5.99 0.29
N ALA A 228 10.86 -6.86 1.04
CA ALA A 228 12.30 -7.06 0.90
C ALA A 228 12.67 -7.48 -0.53
N MET A 229 11.93 -8.43 -1.11
CA MET A 229 12.15 -8.85 -2.50
C MET A 229 11.95 -7.69 -3.47
N LEU A 230 10.83 -6.96 -3.38
CA LEU A 230 10.52 -5.82 -4.28
C LEU A 230 11.63 -4.76 -4.29
N ARG A 231 12.24 -4.50 -3.13
CA ARG A 231 13.36 -3.56 -3.00
C ARG A 231 14.65 -4.05 -3.64
N THR A 232 14.85 -5.36 -3.76
CA THR A 232 16.05 -5.96 -4.41
C THR A 232 15.88 -6.21 -5.90
N LEU A 233 14.65 -6.20 -6.39
CA LEU A 233 14.34 -6.32 -7.82
C LEU A 233 14.73 -5.05 -8.58
N ASP A 234 14.82 -5.17 -9.91
CA ASP A 234 15.25 -4.08 -10.78
C ASP A 234 14.09 -3.61 -11.67
N PHE A 235 13.64 -2.38 -11.42
CA PHE A 235 12.59 -1.66 -12.16
C PHE A 235 13.16 -0.49 -12.96
N SER A 236 14.45 -0.50 -13.33
CA SER A 236 15.09 0.62 -14.04
C SER A 236 14.69 0.76 -15.51
N SER A 237 14.25 -0.32 -16.14
CA SER A 237 13.78 -0.36 -17.54
C SER A 237 12.61 -1.32 -17.71
N ILE A 238 11.79 -1.12 -18.74
CA ILE A 238 10.57 -1.92 -18.94
C ILE A 238 10.87 -3.43 -19.05
N SER A 239 11.96 -3.81 -19.73
CA SER A 239 12.36 -5.21 -19.89
C SER A 239 12.74 -5.85 -18.55
N LYS A 240 13.42 -5.09 -17.68
CA LYS A 240 13.77 -5.54 -16.33
C LYS A 240 12.55 -5.56 -15.42
N ALA A 241 11.69 -4.55 -15.47
CA ALA A 241 10.45 -4.48 -14.71
C ALA A 241 9.52 -5.66 -15.02
N ARG A 242 9.38 -6.05 -16.29
CA ARG A 242 8.64 -7.27 -16.70
C ARG A 242 9.24 -8.53 -16.10
N ARG A 243 10.58 -8.68 -16.15
CA ARG A 243 11.29 -9.83 -15.57
C ARG A 243 11.15 -9.87 -14.05
N SER A 244 11.32 -8.74 -13.39
CA SER A 244 11.17 -8.55 -11.95
C SER A 244 9.75 -8.87 -11.48
N THR A 245 8.74 -8.37 -12.20
CA THR A 245 7.33 -8.65 -11.92
C THR A 245 7.03 -10.14 -12.07
N LYS A 246 7.47 -10.78 -13.16
CA LYS A 246 7.31 -12.22 -13.35
C LYS A 246 8.00 -13.01 -12.23
N LYS A 247 9.23 -12.64 -11.86
CA LYS A 247 9.98 -13.28 -10.78
C LYS A 247 9.22 -13.18 -9.46
N PHE A 248 8.71 -12.00 -9.12
CA PHE A 248 7.90 -11.77 -7.92
C PHE A 248 6.63 -12.62 -7.89
N ILE A 249 5.88 -12.63 -9.01
CA ILE A 249 4.66 -13.44 -9.15
C ILE A 249 4.95 -14.93 -8.97
N CYS A 250 6.02 -15.43 -9.58
CA CYS A 250 6.40 -16.84 -9.46
C CYS A 250 6.86 -17.21 -8.05
N GLU A 251 7.65 -16.36 -7.40
CA GLU A 251 8.18 -16.62 -6.05
C GLU A 251 7.07 -16.75 -5.01
N PHE A 252 6.04 -15.89 -5.11
CA PHE A 252 4.92 -15.86 -4.16
C PHE A 252 3.66 -16.56 -4.68
N GLU A 253 3.76 -17.31 -5.79
CA GLU A 253 2.65 -18.06 -6.40
C GLU A 253 1.38 -17.23 -6.63
N LEU A 254 1.56 -15.98 -7.05
CA LEU A 254 0.48 -15.01 -7.12
C LEU A 254 -0.48 -15.37 -8.26
N ALA A 255 -1.74 -15.65 -7.89
CA ALA A 255 -2.83 -15.79 -8.84
C ALA A 255 -3.21 -14.41 -9.40
N VAL A 256 -2.46 -13.93 -10.39
CA VAL A 256 -2.82 -12.71 -11.10
C VAL A 256 -3.69 -13.07 -12.30
N GLU A 257 -5.00 -12.86 -12.17
CA GLU A 257 -6.03 -13.17 -13.19
C GLU A 257 -5.72 -12.58 -14.58
N TYR A 258 -4.86 -11.56 -14.63
CA TYR A 258 -4.55 -10.77 -15.84
C TYR A 258 -3.33 -11.24 -16.64
N PHE A 259 -2.60 -12.29 -16.21
CA PHE A 259 -1.45 -12.83 -16.96
C PHE A 259 -1.81 -14.01 -17.88
N GLN A 260 -3.07 -14.45 -17.91
CA GLN A 260 -3.52 -15.34 -18.96
C GLN A 260 -3.80 -14.54 -20.23
N GLY A 261 -2.74 -14.28 -21.00
CA GLY A 261 -2.91 -13.94 -22.40
C GLY A 261 -3.80 -14.99 -23.06
N GLN A 262 -4.90 -14.56 -23.68
CA GLN A 262 -5.54 -15.34 -24.73
C GLN A 262 -4.47 -15.65 -25.77
N GLY A 263 -3.90 -16.86 -25.71
CA GLY A 263 -2.72 -17.23 -26.47
C GLY A 263 -1.73 -18.17 -25.76
N ALA A 264 -1.95 -18.55 -24.50
CA ALA A 264 -1.28 -19.72 -23.94
C ALA A 264 -1.86 -21.00 -24.58
N VAL A 265 -1.35 -21.35 -25.75
CA VAL A 265 -1.44 -22.71 -26.28
C VAL A 265 -0.98 -23.63 -25.16
N ARG A 266 -1.92 -24.42 -24.62
CA ARG A 266 -1.59 -25.55 -23.74
C ARG A 266 -0.45 -26.30 -24.42
N PRO A 267 0.70 -26.52 -23.78
CA PRO A 267 1.60 -27.55 -24.27
C PRO A 267 0.76 -28.83 -24.28
N LYS A 268 0.59 -29.42 -25.46
CA LYS A 268 -0.05 -30.72 -25.59
C LYS A 268 0.73 -31.64 -24.67
N LYS A 269 0.04 -32.19 -23.65
CA LYS A 269 0.49 -33.42 -22.99
C LYS A 269 0.63 -34.47 -24.08
N ASN A 270 1.87 -34.71 -24.49
CA ASN A 270 2.44 -35.90 -25.11
C ASN A 270 3.65 -35.49 -25.95
N GLU A 271 4.74 -35.14 -25.27
CA GLU A 271 6.08 -35.45 -25.75
C GLU A 271 6.84 -35.97 -24.54
N GLU A 272 6.56 -37.24 -24.23
CA GLU A 272 7.52 -38.08 -23.53
C GLU A 272 8.81 -38.10 -24.36
N ALA A 273 9.89 -37.60 -23.79
CA ALA A 273 11.21 -38.13 -24.08
C ALA A 273 12.07 -37.89 -22.84
N PHE A 274 12.03 -38.89 -21.96
CA PHE A 274 13.14 -39.20 -21.08
C PHE A 274 14.45 -39.13 -21.88
N ALA A 275 15.28 -38.14 -21.62
CA ALA A 275 16.71 -38.22 -21.89
C ALA A 275 17.40 -38.40 -20.54
N VAL A 276 17.49 -39.67 -20.13
CA VAL A 276 18.35 -40.13 -19.03
C VAL A 276 19.80 -39.80 -19.41
N MET A 277 20.50 -39.06 -18.55
CA MET A 277 21.95 -38.99 -18.61
C MET A 277 22.58 -40.10 -17.76
N ASN A 278 23.56 -40.74 -18.40
CA ASN A 278 24.82 -41.30 -17.88
C ASN A 278 24.99 -42.82 -17.69
N ALA A 279 26.07 -43.26 -18.35
CA ALA A 279 27.17 -44.09 -17.85
C ALA A 279 27.22 -45.58 -18.27
N THR A 280 28.07 -45.82 -19.29
CA THR A 280 29.19 -46.78 -19.32
C THR A 280 29.02 -48.18 -18.72
N ASN A 281 29.18 -49.21 -19.56
CA ASN A 281 30.36 -50.12 -19.62
C ASN A 281 30.17 -51.10 -20.79
N LYS A 282 31.03 -51.08 -21.81
CA LYS A 282 32.22 -51.93 -22.00
C LYS A 282 31.92 -53.43 -22.12
N SER A 283 32.27 -53.93 -23.32
CA SER A 283 32.58 -55.30 -23.76
C SER A 283 31.51 -56.37 -23.59
#